data_AF-A0A925GYA3-F1
#
_entry.id   AF-A0A925GYA3-F1
#
_cell.length_a   1.000
_cell.length_b   1.000
_cell.length_c   1.000
_cell.angle_alpha   90.00
_cell.angle_beta   90.00
_cell.angle_gamma   90.00
#
_symmetry.space_group_name_H-M   'P 1'
#
loop_
_entity.id
_entity.type
_entity.pdbx_description
1 polymer ?
#
loop_
_entity_poly.entity_id
_entity_poly.type
_entity_poly.pdbx_seq_one_letter_code
_entity_poly.pdbx_strand_id
1 'polypeptide(L)' 'MTPTEKIWHNGQLIDWNDAKIHVLSHVVSYGSSVFEGIRCYKTLNGPAVFRLREHMRR' A
#
# COMPACT_ATOMS: atom_id res chain seq x y z
N MET A 1 7.40 10.06 -6.65
CA MET A 1 6.36 9.60 -5.69
C MET A 1 6.10 10.72 -4.71
N THR A 2 4.84 10.94 -4.33
CA THR A 2 4.49 11.92 -3.30
C THR A 2 4.58 11.23 -1.95
N PRO A 3 5.41 11.70 -1.00
CA PRO A 3 5.45 11.14 0.34
C PRO A 3 4.10 11.27 1.04
N THR A 4 3.72 10.25 1.81
CA THR A 4 2.62 10.33 2.77
C THR A 4 3.18 10.40 4.19
N GLU A 5 2.33 10.66 5.19
CA GLU A 5 2.79 10.71 6.59
C GLU A 5 3.07 9.31 7.14
N LYS A 6 2.14 8.37 6.91
CA LYS A 6 2.18 7.01 7.44
C LYS A 6 2.08 5.94 6.35
N ILE A 7 2.68 4.79 6.61
CA ILE A 7 2.56 3.55 5.84
C ILE A 7 2.14 2.42 6.78
N TRP A 8 1.19 1.58 6.34
CA TRP A 8 0.89 0.34 7.05
C TRP A 8 1.92 -0.73 6.66
N HIS A 9 2.64 -1.24 7.64
CA HIS A 9 3.72 -2.21 7.47
C HIS A 9 3.59 -3.32 8.52
N ASN A 10 3.34 -4.55 8.07
CA ASN A 10 3.28 -5.75 8.92
C ASN A 10 2.43 -5.61 10.20
N GLY A 11 1.22 -5.05 10.07
CA GLY A 11 0.28 -4.93 11.19
C GLY A 11 0.29 -3.58 11.90
N GLN A 12 1.20 -2.67 11.57
CA GLN A 12 1.35 -1.38 12.28
C GLN A 12 1.49 -0.19 11.32
N LEU A 13 1.05 0.99 11.75
CA LEU A 13 1.31 2.25 11.03
C LEU A 13 2.67 2.81 11.47
N ILE A 14 3.59 2.92 10.52
CA ILE A 14 4.94 3.49 10.71
C ILE A 14 5.09 4.79 9.91
N ASP A 15 6.12 5.58 10.23
CA ASP A 15 6.45 6.77 9.45
C ASP A 15 6.95 6.38 8.04
N TRP A 16 6.63 7.19 7.05
CA TRP A 16 7.03 6.94 5.66
C TRP A 16 8.53 6.64 5.51
N ASN A 17 9.36 7.39 6.22
CA ASN A 17 10.81 7.25 6.13
C ASN A 17 11.33 5.93 6.72
N ASP A 18 10.54 5.23 7.54
CA ASP A 18 10.93 3.96 8.15
C ASP A 18 10.49 2.74 7.34
N ALA A 19 9.65 2.92 6.31
CA ALA A 19 9.18 1.86 5.43
C ALA A 19 10.30 1.40 4.45
N LYS A 20 11.28 0.68 4.97
CA LYS A 20 12.45 0.16 4.25
C LYS A 20 12.48 -1.36 4.27
N ILE A 21 13.04 -1.94 3.21
CA ILE A 21 13.42 -3.36 3.15
C ILE A 21 14.92 -3.48 2.91
N HIS A 22 15.52 -4.60 3.31
CA HIS A 22 16.93 -4.85 3.03
C HIS A 22 17.15 -5.04 1.52
N VAL A 23 18.30 -4.60 1.00
CA VAL A 23 18.62 -4.70 -0.44
C VAL A 23 18.70 -6.15 -0.96
N LEU A 24 18.96 -7.11 -0.07
CA LEU A 24 18.95 -8.56 -0.38
C LEU A 24 17.55 -9.20 -0.27
N SER A 25 16.49 -8.41 -0.08
CA SER A 25 15.13 -8.97 -0.11
C SER A 25 14.86 -9.58 -1.48
N HIS A 26 14.38 -10.82 -1.52
CA HIS A 26 14.21 -11.60 -2.75
C HIS A 26 13.44 -10.85 -3.85
N VAL A 27 12.42 -10.06 -3.47
CA VAL A 27 11.66 -9.20 -4.38
C VAL A 27 12.53 -8.22 -5.18
N VAL A 28 13.61 -7.71 -4.61
CA VAL A 28 14.47 -6.71 -5.26
C VAL A 28 15.19 -7.30 -6.45
N SER A 29 15.68 -8.54 -6.33
CA SER A 29 16.45 -9.21 -7.39
C SER A 29 15.60 -10.03 -8.34
N TYR A 30 14.47 -10.56 -7.87
CA TYR A 30 13.69 -11.57 -8.60
C TYR A 30 12.24 -11.17 -8.85
N GLY A 31 11.81 -9.96 -8.45
CA GLY A 31 10.47 -9.45 -8.74
C GLY A 31 9.34 -10.22 -8.05
N SER A 32 9.63 -10.96 -6.98
CA SER A 32 8.68 -11.84 -6.28
C SER A 32 7.71 -11.08 -5.36
N SER A 33 7.00 -10.08 -5.88
CA SER A 33 5.96 -9.35 -5.16
C SER A 33 4.68 -9.26 -5.97
N VAL A 34 3.58 -9.15 -5.25
CA VAL A 34 2.28 -8.76 -5.79
C VAL A 34 1.90 -7.40 -5.24
N PHE A 35 1.19 -6.61 -6.04
CA PHE A 35 0.69 -5.30 -5.63
C PHE A 35 -0.69 -5.07 -6.22
N GLU A 36 -1.45 -4.17 -5.61
CA GLU A 36 -2.77 -3.77 -6.10
C GLU A 36 -2.88 -2.25 -6.17
N GLY A 37 -3.69 -1.78 -7.11
CA GLY A 37 -3.92 -0.37 -7.37
C GLY A 37 -5.34 0.00 -6.99
N ILE A 38 -5.52 0.60 -5.81
CA ILE A 38 -6.84 0.92 -5.26
C ILE A 38 -7.06 2.44 -5.29
N ARG A 39 -8.26 2.88 -5.64
CA ARG A 39 -8.64 4.31 -5.64
C ARG A 39 -9.67 4.61 -4.55
N CYS A 40 -9.47 5.77 -3.92
CA CYS A 40 -10.41 6.38 -2.98
C CYS A 40 -10.93 7.68 -3.59
N TYR A 41 -12.25 7.89 -3.53
CA TYR A 41 -12.93 9.06 -4.09
C TYR A 41 -13.68 9.81 -3.01
N LYS A 42 -13.72 11.13 -3.12
CA LYS A 42 -14.57 11.97 -2.25
C LYS A 42 -16.04 11.76 -2.62
N THR A 43 -16.89 11.54 -1.63
CA THR A 43 -18.36 11.48 -1.79
C THR A 43 -19.04 12.42 -0.79
N LEU A 44 -20.36 12.60 -0.91
CA LEU A 44 -21.15 13.39 0.04
C LEU A 44 -21.09 12.83 1.48
N ASN A 45 -20.88 11.52 1.64
CA ASN A 45 -20.83 10.83 2.93
C ASN A 45 -19.39 10.56 3.41
N GLY A 46 -18.40 11.24 2.80
CA GLY A 46 -16.97 11.04 3.08
C GLY A 46 -16.23 10.25 1.99
N PRO A 47 -14.93 9.98 2.19
CA PRO A 47 -14.13 9.23 1.24
C PRO A 47 -14.59 7.76 1.13
N ALA A 48 -14.69 7.23 -0.09
CA ALA A 48 -15.10 5.86 -0.35
C ALA A 48 -14.07 5.12 -1.23
N VAL A 49 -13.73 3.91 -0.82
CA VAL A 49 -12.83 3.02 -1.57
C VAL A 49 -13.64 2.23 -2.60
N PHE A 50 -13.29 2.35 -3.87
CA PHE A 50 -14.03 1.68 -4.94
C PHE A 50 -13.70 0.18 -4.99
N ARG A 51 -14.73 -0.68 -4.87
CA ARG A 51 -14.64 -2.15 -5.02
C ARG A 51 -13.54 -2.83 -4.19
N LEU A 52 -13.40 -2.41 -2.93
CA LEU A 52 -12.35 -2.88 -2.03
C LEU A 52 -12.27 -4.42 -1.94
N ARG A 53 -13.41 -5.11 -1.77
CA ARG A 53 -13.43 -6.57 -1.60
C ARG A 53 -12.91 -7.30 -2.83
N GLU A 54 -13.18 -6.79 -4.02
CA GLU A 54 -12.70 -7.40 -5.25
C GLU A 54 -11.21 -7.17 -5.47
N HIS A 55 -10.67 -6.00 -5.13
CA HIS A 55 -9.23 -5.78 -5.13
C HIS A 55 -8.49 -6.71 -4.16
N MET A 56 -9.07 -6.97 -2.98
CA MET A 56 -8.45 -7.88 -1.98
C MET A 56 -8.41 -9.36 -2.39
N ARG A 57 -9.15 -9.76 -3.43
CA ARG A 57 -9.28 -11.17 -3.86
C ARG A 57 -8.40 -11.53 -5.08
N ARG A 58 -7.82 -10.55 -5.76
CA ARG A 58 -7.12 -10.76 -7.05
C ARG A 58 -5.75 -11.41 -6.89
#